data_AF-A0A1J6J5Y4-F1
#
_entry.id   AF-A0A1J6J5Y4-F1
#
_cell.length_a   1.000
_cell.length_b   1.000
_cell.length_c   1.000
_cell.angle_alpha   90.00
_cell.angle_beta   90.00
_cell.angle_gamma   90.00
#
_symmetry.space_group_name_H-M   'P 1'
#
loop_
_entity.id
_entity.type
_entity.pdbx_description
1 polymer ?
#
loop_
_entity_poly.entity_id
_entity_poly.type
_entity_poly.pdbx_seq_one_letter_code
_entity_poly.pdbx_strand_id
1 'polypeptide(L)'
;MEIFRIIPERNVVSWNAMISGYSQKGRNEEAVNIFVEMLRQGVVPDQSTFPSLFSAAANIAALGRGKSFHACAVKFLGGLGRVAIDLSQRMKDMGIKPNSVTLLGLLLACSHVCLVDEAYSYFEQARIQDASLLKSEHYACMVDLLSRSGRFQQAEKFIHDLHFDPGIGFWKALLGGCQIHSNTKLGEYAAQKVLALEPGDVSSYVMLSNAHSAAGRWQSVSIVRKEMRIKGLKTVPGCSWIEIKCKIHVFVTGEKRHAHKPEIYELLDYFLKHGMKSQEADFL
;
A
#
# COMPACT_ATOMS: atom_id res chain seq x y z
N MET A 1 30.15 -10.50 10.48
CA MET A 1 30.40 -10.09 9.07
C MET A 1 31.30 -11.06 8.34
N GLU A 2 32.41 -11.48 8.94
CA GLU A 2 33.44 -12.27 8.26
C GLU A 2 32.89 -13.61 7.73
N ILE A 3 32.20 -14.38 8.57
CA ILE A 3 31.55 -15.65 8.18
C ILE A 3 30.51 -15.46 7.07
N PHE A 4 29.66 -14.42 7.17
CA PHE A 4 28.65 -14.14 6.15
C PHE A 4 29.26 -13.76 4.79
N ARG A 5 30.42 -13.10 4.80
CA ARG A 5 31.14 -12.72 3.57
C ARG A 5 31.79 -13.91 2.86
N ILE A 6 32.15 -14.96 3.59
CA ILE A 6 32.73 -16.21 3.04
C ILE A 6 31.71 -17.29 2.69
N ILE A 7 30.41 -17.09 2.93
CA ILE A 7 29.37 -18.01 2.44
C ILE A 7 29.35 -17.96 0.90
N PRO A 8 29.58 -19.09 0.20
CA PRO A 8 29.63 -19.13 -1.27
C PRO A 8 28.29 -18.78 -1.92
N GLU A 9 27.19 -19.24 -1.33
CA GLU A 9 25.81 -18.98 -1.77
C GLU A 9 24.97 -18.43 -0.64
N ARG A 10 24.70 -17.11 -0.68
CA ARG A 10 23.83 -16.46 0.30
C ARG A 10 22.38 -16.56 -0.16
N ASN A 11 21.63 -17.46 0.47
CA ASN A 11 20.18 -17.59 0.26
C ASN A 11 19.39 -16.70 1.22
N VAL A 12 18.08 -16.57 0.99
CA VAL A 12 17.15 -15.75 1.80
C VAL A 12 17.26 -16.01 3.31
N VAL A 13 17.49 -17.26 3.71
CA VAL A 13 17.63 -17.66 5.12
C VAL A 13 18.87 -17.03 5.75
N SER A 14 20.01 -17.06 5.06
CA SER A 14 21.25 -16.45 5.55
C SER A 14 21.13 -14.93 5.71
N TRP A 15 20.43 -14.25 4.79
CA TRP A 15 20.13 -12.81 4.90
C TRP A 15 19.21 -12.51 6.08
N ASN A 16 18.13 -13.28 6.25
CA ASN A 16 17.18 -13.12 7.34
C ASN A 16 17.83 -13.32 8.71
N ALA A 17 18.75 -14.29 8.83
CA ALA A 17 19.53 -14.51 10.05
C ALA A 17 20.38 -13.28 10.41
N MET A 18 21.03 -12.65 9.42
CA MET A 18 21.81 -11.44 9.63
C MET A 18 20.95 -10.24 10.03
N ILE A 19 19.84 -10.00 9.32
CA ILE A 19 18.91 -8.90 9.61
C ILE A 19 18.36 -9.04 11.03
N SER A 20 17.89 -10.23 11.39
CA SER A 20 17.32 -10.52 12.71
C SER A 20 18.37 -10.41 13.82
N GLY A 21 19.57 -10.96 13.59
CA GLY A 21 20.68 -10.89 14.55
C GLY A 21 21.14 -9.46 14.83
N TYR A 22 21.15 -8.58 13.83
CA TYR A 22 21.47 -7.16 14.02
C TYR A 22 20.35 -6.41 14.74
N SER A 23 19.09 -6.62 14.34
CA SER A 23 17.94 -5.99 15.00
C SER A 23 17.85 -6.36 16.48
N GLN A 24 17.99 -7.64 16.82
CA GLN A 24 17.94 -8.13 18.22
C GLN A 24 19.06 -7.57 19.10
N LYS A 25 20.22 -7.25 18.51
CA LYS A 25 21.34 -6.62 19.23
C LYS A 25 21.24 -5.10 19.31
N GLY A 26 20.11 -4.51 18.91
CA GLY A 26 19.90 -3.06 18.87
C GLY A 26 20.66 -2.33 17.76
N ARG A 27 21.34 -3.09 16.89
CA ARG A 27 22.10 -2.60 15.73
C ARG A 27 21.17 -2.43 14.52
N ASN A 28 20.18 -1.58 14.74
CA ASN A 28 19.01 -1.45 13.87
C ASN A 28 19.37 -0.82 12.51
N GLU A 29 20.35 0.09 12.46
CA GLU A 29 20.84 0.65 11.20
C GLU A 29 21.56 -0.40 10.35
N GLU A 30 22.37 -1.26 10.97
CA GLU A 30 23.02 -2.36 10.25
C GLU A 30 22.01 -3.38 9.74
N ALA A 31 20.95 -3.67 10.51
CA ALA A 31 19.87 -4.54 10.05
C ALA A 31 19.21 -4.00 8.76
N VAL A 32 18.98 -2.69 8.70
CA VAL A 32 18.45 -2.02 7.50
C VAL A 32 19.45 -2.06 6.33
N ASN A 33 20.73 -1.83 6.59
CA ASN A 33 21.76 -1.85 5.55
C ASN A 33 21.94 -3.26 4.94
N ILE A 34 21.84 -4.31 5.76
CA ILE A 34 21.85 -5.69 5.28
C ILE A 34 20.67 -5.97 4.36
N PHE A 35 19.48 -5.45 4.68
CA PHE A 35 18.32 -5.58 3.80
C PHE A 35 18.48 -4.81 2.47
N VAL A 36 19.05 -3.61 2.49
CA VAL A 36 19.35 -2.88 1.25
C VAL A 36 20.32 -3.68 0.38
N GLU A 37 21.31 -4.33 0.99
CA GLU A 37 22.28 -5.16 0.27
C GLU A 37 21.63 -6.45 -0.29
N MET A 38 20.74 -7.08 0.47
CA MET A 38 19.92 -8.21 0.01
C MET A 38 19.17 -7.86 -1.28
N LEU A 39 18.53 -6.68 -1.32
CA LEU A 39 17.83 -6.18 -2.51
C LEU A 39 18.78 -5.88 -3.68
N ARG A 40 19.97 -5.31 -3.41
CA ARG A 40 20.99 -5.02 -4.44
C ARG A 40 21.54 -6.28 -5.10
N GLN A 41 21.65 -7.37 -4.34
CA GLN A 41 22.06 -8.68 -4.86
C GLN A 41 20.92 -9.45 -5.52
N GLY A 42 19.74 -8.84 -5.68
CA GLY A 42 18.59 -9.45 -6.35
C GLY A 42 17.90 -10.55 -5.52
N VAL A 43 18.23 -10.67 -4.23
CA VAL A 43 17.63 -11.67 -3.35
C VAL A 43 16.25 -11.17 -2.92
N VAL A 44 15.22 -11.95 -3.23
CA VAL A 44 13.82 -11.59 -2.96
C VAL A 44 13.53 -11.75 -1.45
N PRO A 45 13.05 -10.69 -0.77
CA PRO A 45 12.61 -10.77 0.63
C PRO A 45 11.39 -11.67 0.81
N ASP A 46 11.32 -12.36 1.94
CA ASP A 46 10.20 -13.21 2.31
C ASP A 46 9.51 -12.72 3.60
N GLN A 47 8.49 -13.44 4.04
CA GLN A 47 7.69 -13.11 5.21
C GLN A 47 8.51 -13.00 6.51
N SER A 48 9.66 -13.66 6.59
CA SER A 48 10.54 -13.63 7.76
C SER A 48 11.50 -12.44 7.74
N THR A 49 11.68 -11.77 6.59
CA THR A 49 12.54 -10.59 6.47
C THR A 49 11.96 -9.35 7.17
N PHE A 50 10.65 -9.13 7.06
CA PHE A 50 10.02 -7.86 7.43
C PHE A 50 9.80 -7.62 8.93
N PRO A 51 9.48 -8.60 9.79
CA PRO A 51 9.29 -8.37 11.22
C PRO A 51 10.52 -7.71 11.88
N SER A 52 11.71 -8.20 11.58
CA SER A 52 12.99 -7.67 12.05
C SER A 52 13.27 -6.26 11.51
N LEU A 53 12.84 -5.94 10.28
CA LEU A 53 12.98 -4.60 9.70
C LEU A 53 12.00 -3.59 10.28
N PHE A 54 10.77 -3.99 10.56
CA PHE A 54 9.80 -3.11 11.22
C PHE A 54 10.22 -2.82 12.65
N SER A 55 10.71 -3.83 13.38
CA SER A 55 11.28 -3.63 14.72
C SER A 55 12.49 -2.68 14.67
N ALA A 56 13.41 -2.91 13.73
CA ALA A 56 14.56 -2.02 13.54
C ALA A 56 14.14 -0.58 13.22
N ALA A 57 13.18 -0.38 12.30
CA ALA A 57 12.69 0.94 11.92
C ALA A 57 11.97 1.66 13.07
N ALA A 58 11.19 0.93 13.87
CA ALA A 58 10.51 1.48 15.05
C ALA A 58 11.53 1.94 16.11
N ASN A 59 12.56 1.13 16.37
CA ASN A 59 13.59 1.42 17.36
C ASN A 59 14.45 2.65 17.02
N ILE A 60 14.61 2.97 15.72
CA ILE A 60 15.35 4.17 15.27
C ILE A 60 14.42 5.34 14.91
N ALA A 61 13.12 5.24 15.22
CA ALA A 61 12.09 6.21 14.87
C ALA A 61 12.09 6.63 13.37
N ALA A 62 12.54 5.75 12.47
CA ALA A 62 12.68 6.06 11.04
C ALA A 62 11.38 5.81 10.28
N LEU A 63 10.38 6.68 10.49
CA LEU A 63 9.06 6.57 9.86
C LEU A 63 9.12 6.47 8.32
N GLY A 64 10.03 7.21 7.68
CA GLY A 64 10.24 7.16 6.23
C GLY A 64 10.68 5.76 5.75
N ARG A 65 11.63 5.14 6.46
CA ARG A 65 12.11 3.77 6.17
C ARG A 65 11.01 2.75 6.44
N GLY A 66 10.23 2.92 7.51
CA GLY A 66 9.08 2.07 7.82
C GLY A 66 8.04 2.04 6.70
N LYS A 67 7.72 3.19 6.08
CA LYS A 67 6.82 3.26 4.91
C LYS A 67 7.38 2.53 3.70
N SER A 68 8.69 2.67 3.42
CA SER A 68 9.34 1.95 2.34
C SER A 68 9.34 0.44 2.56
N PHE A 69 9.61 -0.02 3.79
CA PHE A 69 9.52 -1.45 4.14
C PHE A 69 8.10 -1.98 4.02
N HIS A 70 7.10 -1.18 4.42
CA HIS A 70 5.70 -1.55 4.23
C HIS A 70 5.36 -1.71 2.73
N ALA A 71 5.73 -0.74 1.88
CA ALA A 71 5.50 -0.86 0.44
C ALA A 71 6.24 -2.05 -0.18
N CYS A 72 7.46 -2.33 0.31
CA CYS A 72 8.28 -3.46 -0.10
C CYS A 72 7.66 -4.79 0.33
N ALA A 73 7.13 -4.88 1.56
CA ALA A 73 6.37 -6.02 2.06
C ALA A 73 5.13 -6.23 1.20
N VAL A 74 4.37 -5.18 0.91
CA VAL A 74 3.20 -5.28 0.02
C VAL A 74 3.60 -5.72 -1.39
N LYS A 75 4.73 -5.26 -1.93
CA LYS A 75 5.21 -5.65 -3.26
C LYS A 75 5.66 -7.11 -3.33
N PHE A 76 6.49 -7.55 -2.38
CA PHE A 76 7.13 -8.87 -2.42
C PHE A 76 6.28 -9.96 -1.76
N LEU A 77 5.52 -9.61 -0.71
CA LEU A 77 4.56 -10.51 -0.07
C LEU A 77 3.16 -10.42 -0.70
N GLY A 78 2.90 -9.44 -1.56
CA GLY A 78 1.61 -9.25 -2.23
C GLY A 78 1.19 -10.40 -3.14
N GLY A 79 2.11 -11.33 -3.49
CA GLY A 79 1.80 -12.58 -4.21
C GLY A 79 1.32 -13.73 -3.31
N LEU A 80 1.28 -13.56 -1.99
CA LEU A 80 0.99 -14.62 -1.03
C LEU A 80 -0.51 -14.97 -0.89
N GLY A 81 -1.44 -14.38 -1.63
CA GLY A 81 -2.86 -14.72 -1.46
C GLY A 81 -3.15 -16.21 -1.58
N ARG A 82 -2.51 -16.91 -2.54
CA ARG A 82 -2.62 -18.38 -2.66
C ARG A 82 -1.93 -19.13 -1.52
N VAL A 83 -0.81 -18.61 -1.01
CA VAL A 83 -0.09 -19.20 0.14
C VAL A 83 -0.89 -19.04 1.43
N ALA A 84 -1.54 -17.89 1.62
CA ALA A 84 -2.42 -17.64 2.76
C ALA A 84 -3.63 -18.59 2.74
N ILE A 85 -4.19 -18.88 1.57
CA ILE A 85 -5.25 -19.88 1.39
C ILE A 85 -4.73 -21.29 1.76
N ASP A 86 -3.55 -21.69 1.26
CA ASP A 86 -2.95 -23.01 1.57
C ASP A 86 -2.66 -23.17 3.07
N LEU A 87 -2.08 -22.14 3.70
CA LEU A 87 -1.83 -22.12 5.14
C LEU A 87 -3.14 -22.18 5.95
N SER A 88 -4.18 -21.47 5.51
CA SER A 88 -5.49 -21.51 6.17
C SER A 88 -6.11 -22.91 6.08
N GLN A 89 -6.00 -23.57 4.91
CA GLN A 89 -6.49 -24.93 4.73
C GLN A 89 -5.72 -25.92 5.60
N ARG A 90 -4.38 -25.87 5.59
CA ARG A 90 -3.53 -26.72 6.45
C ARG A 90 -3.86 -26.55 7.93
N MET A 91 -4.10 -25.32 8.37
CA MET A 91 -4.48 -25.05 9.75
C MET A 91 -5.81 -25.73 10.12
N LYS A 92 -6.80 -25.70 9.22
CA LYS A 92 -8.08 -26.43 9.39
C LYS A 92 -7.86 -27.94 9.40
N ASP A 93 -7.00 -28.47 8.52
CA ASP A 93 -6.69 -29.90 8.44
C ASP A 93 -6.00 -30.40 9.73
N MET A 94 -5.23 -29.54 10.40
CA MET A 94 -4.64 -29.79 11.72
C MET A 94 -5.63 -29.61 12.88
N GLY A 95 -6.90 -29.31 12.61
CA GLY A 95 -7.94 -29.09 13.63
C GLY A 95 -7.81 -27.73 14.36
N ILE A 96 -6.96 -26.83 13.89
CA ILE A 96 -6.74 -25.51 14.48
C ILE A 96 -7.74 -24.53 13.85
N LYS A 97 -8.57 -23.90 14.68
CA LYS A 97 -9.61 -22.96 14.22
C LYS A 97 -9.04 -21.56 13.97
N PRO A 98 -9.37 -20.90 12.83
CA PRO A 98 -8.97 -19.53 12.60
C PRO A 98 -9.56 -18.58 13.63
N ASN A 99 -8.74 -17.65 14.12
CA ASN A 99 -9.23 -16.55 14.93
C ASN A 99 -9.43 -15.29 14.06
N SER A 100 -9.93 -14.23 14.68
CA SER A 100 -10.17 -12.93 14.06
C SER A 100 -8.92 -12.38 13.33
N VAL A 101 -7.73 -12.53 13.92
CA VAL A 101 -6.48 -12.04 13.30
C VAL A 101 -6.09 -12.87 12.08
N THR A 102 -6.22 -14.20 12.15
CA THR A 102 -5.96 -15.11 11.02
C THR A 102 -6.86 -14.79 9.83
N LEU A 103 -8.15 -14.56 10.10
CA LEU A 103 -9.13 -14.25 9.08
C LEU A 103 -8.84 -12.90 8.40
N LEU A 104 -8.53 -11.87 9.18
CA LEU A 104 -8.15 -10.56 8.63
C LEU A 104 -6.91 -10.67 7.73
N GLY A 105 -5.88 -11.41 8.16
CA GLY A 105 -4.68 -11.65 7.37
C GLY A 105 -4.97 -12.35 6.04
N LEU A 106 -5.84 -13.36 6.04
CA LEU A 106 -6.28 -14.07 4.84
C LEU A 106 -7.01 -13.14 3.86
N LEU A 107 -7.99 -12.35 4.35
CA LEU A 107 -8.77 -11.44 3.51
C LEU A 107 -7.89 -10.34 2.90
N LEU A 108 -6.96 -9.77 3.68
CA LEU A 108 -6.00 -8.79 3.17
C LEU A 108 -5.10 -9.40 2.10
N ALA A 109 -4.58 -10.61 2.31
CA ALA A 109 -3.77 -11.31 1.33
C ALA A 109 -4.55 -11.53 0.01
N CYS A 110 -5.80 -11.99 0.09
CA CYS A 110 -6.67 -12.13 -1.09
C CYS A 110 -6.98 -10.78 -1.76
N SER A 111 -7.11 -9.70 -0.98
CA SER A 111 -7.31 -8.34 -1.50
C SER A 111 -6.12 -7.81 -2.29
N HIS A 112 -4.91 -8.25 -1.97
CA HIS A 112 -3.71 -7.86 -2.74
C HIS A 112 -3.58 -8.59 -4.08
N VAL A 113 -4.04 -9.84 -4.19
CA VAL A 113 -4.03 -10.62 -5.45
C VAL A 113 -5.37 -10.61 -6.20
N CYS A 114 -6.36 -9.87 -5.71
CA CYS A 114 -7.72 -9.82 -6.28
C CYS A 114 -8.42 -11.20 -6.35
N LEU A 115 -8.18 -12.09 -5.38
CA LEU A 115 -8.91 -13.36 -5.22
C LEU A 115 -10.25 -13.12 -4.51
N VAL A 116 -11.17 -12.49 -5.25
CA VAL A 116 -12.43 -11.98 -4.68
C VAL A 116 -13.35 -13.10 -4.23
N ASP A 117 -13.50 -14.13 -5.07
CA ASP A 117 -14.46 -15.21 -4.83
C ASP A 117 -14.01 -16.10 -3.66
N GLU A 118 -12.70 -16.38 -3.56
CA GLU A 118 -12.13 -17.12 -2.43
C GLU A 118 -12.28 -16.33 -1.12
N ALA A 119 -11.92 -15.04 -1.11
CA ALA A 119 -12.10 -14.19 0.07
C ALA A 119 -13.56 -14.15 0.53
N TYR A 120 -14.49 -14.01 -0.42
CA TYR A 120 -15.92 -14.01 -0.12
C TYR A 120 -16.37 -15.35 0.48
N SER A 121 -15.92 -16.47 -0.08
CA SER A 121 -16.21 -17.81 0.46
C SER A 121 -15.69 -17.98 1.89
N TYR A 122 -14.45 -17.55 2.16
CA TYR A 122 -13.88 -17.61 3.52
C TYR A 122 -14.60 -16.70 4.51
N PHE A 123 -14.97 -15.49 4.08
CA PHE A 123 -15.75 -14.56 4.90
C PHE A 123 -17.11 -15.14 5.27
N GLU A 124 -17.83 -15.71 4.30
CA GLU A 124 -19.14 -16.33 4.52
C GLU A 124 -19.05 -17.58 5.40
N GLN A 125 -18.03 -18.43 5.19
CA GLN A 125 -17.78 -19.57 6.07
C GLN A 125 -17.55 -19.13 7.51
N ALA A 126 -16.72 -18.11 7.73
CA ALA A 126 -16.48 -17.57 9.07
C ALA A 126 -17.77 -16.99 9.68
N ARG A 127 -18.58 -16.29 8.87
CA ARG A 127 -19.88 -15.73 9.29
C ARG A 127 -20.85 -16.81 9.78
N ILE A 128 -20.91 -17.94 9.08
CA ILE A 128 -21.80 -19.07 9.41
C ILE A 128 -21.27 -19.86 10.61
N GLN A 129 -19.96 -20.07 10.71
CA GLN A 129 -19.35 -20.87 11.78
C GLN A 129 -19.30 -20.14 13.12
N ASP A 130 -18.83 -18.89 13.11
CA ASP A 130 -18.68 -18.06 14.29
C ASP A 130 -18.63 -16.58 13.91
N ALA A 131 -19.80 -15.95 13.90
CA ALA A 131 -19.94 -14.54 13.59
C ALA A 131 -19.16 -13.62 14.56
N SER A 132 -18.81 -14.09 15.77
CA SER A 132 -18.06 -13.28 16.74
C SER A 132 -16.60 -13.02 16.31
N LEU A 133 -16.08 -13.82 15.37
CA LEU A 133 -14.77 -13.60 14.77
C LEU A 133 -14.73 -12.35 13.88
N LEU A 134 -15.88 -11.97 13.32
CA LEU A 134 -16.02 -10.88 12.38
C LEU A 134 -16.14 -9.54 13.10
N LYS A 135 -15.10 -8.73 12.93
CA LYS A 135 -15.03 -7.34 13.37
C LYS A 135 -15.09 -6.39 12.19
N SER A 136 -15.29 -5.10 12.46
CA SER A 136 -15.45 -4.06 11.45
C SER A 136 -14.32 -4.05 10.40
N GLU A 137 -13.08 -4.41 10.78
CA GLU A 137 -11.93 -4.47 9.89
C GLU A 137 -12.08 -5.52 8.79
N HIS A 138 -12.77 -6.63 9.06
CA HIS A 138 -13.04 -7.68 8.08
C HIS A 138 -14.03 -7.20 7.02
N TYR A 139 -15.10 -6.54 7.46
CA TYR A 139 -16.10 -5.95 6.55
C TYR A 139 -15.48 -4.83 5.71
N ALA A 140 -14.61 -4.00 6.31
CA ALA A 140 -13.87 -2.97 5.57
C ALA A 140 -12.97 -3.59 4.48
N CYS A 141 -12.29 -4.69 4.80
CA CYS A 141 -11.49 -5.44 3.83
C CYS A 141 -12.34 -6.00 2.67
N MET A 142 -13.56 -6.47 2.95
CA MET A 142 -14.48 -6.95 1.91
C MET A 142 -14.94 -5.82 0.98
N VAL A 143 -15.28 -4.65 1.52
CA VAL A 143 -15.66 -3.47 0.72
C VAL A 143 -14.51 -3.02 -0.17
N ASP A 144 -13.30 -2.96 0.40
CA ASP A 144 -12.08 -2.61 -0.32
C ASP A 144 -11.78 -3.61 -1.46
N LEU A 145 -11.83 -4.91 -1.17
CA LEU A 145 -11.67 -5.97 -2.17
C LEU A 145 -12.71 -5.87 -3.31
N LEU A 146 -14.00 -5.74 -2.99
CA LEU A 146 -15.08 -5.67 -3.98
C LEU A 146 -14.98 -4.40 -4.85
N SER A 147 -14.65 -3.26 -4.24
CA SER A 147 -14.53 -1.99 -4.95
C SER A 147 -13.29 -1.94 -5.85
N ARG A 148 -12.13 -2.42 -5.37
CA ARG A 148 -10.88 -2.50 -6.16
C ARG A 148 -10.97 -3.49 -7.32
N SER A 149 -11.81 -4.50 -7.22
CA SER A 149 -12.10 -5.46 -8.31
C SER A 149 -13.24 -5.01 -9.24
N GLY A 150 -13.82 -3.83 -9.03
CA GLY A 150 -14.87 -3.27 -9.89
C GLY A 150 -16.26 -3.88 -9.68
N ARG A 151 -16.45 -4.75 -8.67
CA ARG A 151 -17.74 -5.37 -8.33
C ARG A 151 -18.63 -4.42 -7.54
N PHE A 152 -18.90 -3.24 -8.09
CA PHE A 152 -19.57 -2.13 -7.39
C PHE A 152 -20.98 -2.48 -6.89
N GLN A 153 -21.77 -3.20 -7.68
CA GLN A 153 -23.11 -3.62 -7.26
C GLN A 153 -23.07 -4.49 -5.99
N GLN A 154 -22.10 -5.41 -5.91
CA GLN A 154 -21.90 -6.24 -4.72
C GLN A 154 -21.38 -5.39 -3.55
N ALA A 155 -20.44 -4.47 -3.80
CA ALA A 155 -19.89 -3.58 -2.77
C ALA A 155 -20.99 -2.69 -2.14
N GLU A 156 -21.86 -2.10 -2.97
CA GLU A 156 -22.98 -1.27 -2.52
C GLU A 156 -23.96 -2.08 -1.68
N LYS A 157 -24.38 -3.26 -2.18
CA LYS A 157 -25.24 -4.16 -1.43
C LYS A 157 -24.61 -4.57 -0.09
N PHE A 158 -23.33 -4.92 -0.10
CA PHE A 158 -22.60 -5.33 1.09
C PHE A 158 -22.56 -4.24 2.16
N ILE A 159 -22.37 -2.97 1.76
CA ILE A 159 -22.44 -1.83 2.69
C ILE A 159 -23.85 -1.62 3.22
N HIS A 160 -24.87 -1.74 2.37
CA HIS A 160 -26.27 -1.60 2.79
C HIS A 160 -26.73 -2.69 3.75
N ASP A 161 -26.17 -3.90 3.63
CA ASP A 161 -26.47 -5.05 4.50
C ASP A 161 -25.70 -5.03 5.84
N LEU A 162 -24.87 -4.00 6.10
CA LEU A 162 -24.16 -3.86 7.38
C LEU A 162 -25.14 -3.57 8.52
N HIS A 163 -24.96 -4.26 9.65
CA HIS A 163 -25.76 -4.09 10.85
C HIS A 163 -25.16 -3.06 11.82
N PHE A 164 -24.25 -2.23 11.31
CA PHE A 164 -23.57 -1.16 12.04
C PHE A 164 -23.24 -0.03 11.07
N ASP A 165 -23.03 1.17 11.60
CA ASP A 165 -22.73 2.33 10.77
C ASP A 165 -21.32 2.23 10.18
N PRO A 166 -21.17 2.23 8.84
CA PRO A 166 -19.86 2.17 8.20
C PRO A 166 -19.07 3.45 8.50
N GLY A 167 -17.94 3.28 9.18
CA GLY A 167 -17.00 4.37 9.46
C GLY A 167 -16.29 4.88 8.21
N ILE A 168 -15.50 5.94 8.38
CA ILE A 168 -14.77 6.64 7.30
C ILE A 168 -13.94 5.69 6.43
N GLY A 169 -13.30 4.67 7.03
CA GLY A 169 -12.48 3.70 6.31
C GLY A 169 -13.22 2.95 5.21
N PHE A 170 -14.50 2.61 5.41
CA PHE A 170 -15.33 1.90 4.42
C PHE A 170 -15.56 2.76 3.18
N TRP A 171 -15.95 4.02 3.40
CA TRP A 171 -16.22 4.96 2.33
C TRP A 171 -14.95 5.38 1.59
N LYS A 172 -13.81 5.51 2.29
CA LYS A 172 -12.49 5.73 1.66
C LYS A 172 -12.07 4.56 0.79
N ALA A 173 -12.27 3.32 1.26
CA ALA A 173 -12.00 2.13 0.47
C ALA A 173 -12.85 2.10 -0.82
N LEU A 174 -14.16 2.31 -0.68
CA LEU A 174 -15.08 2.38 -1.80
C LEU A 174 -14.70 3.48 -2.81
N LEU A 175 -14.35 4.68 -2.30
CA LEU A 175 -13.90 5.81 -3.11
C LEU A 175 -12.61 5.48 -3.87
N GLY A 176 -11.64 4.82 -3.22
CA GLY A 176 -10.41 4.36 -3.86
C GLY A 176 -10.67 3.40 -5.02
N GLY A 177 -11.53 2.39 -4.82
CA GLY A 177 -11.96 1.49 -5.90
C GLY A 177 -12.67 2.22 -7.04
N CYS A 178 -13.53 3.19 -6.72
CA CYS A 178 -14.21 4.01 -7.72
C CYS A 178 -13.23 4.85 -8.56
N GLN A 179 -12.13 5.34 -7.98
CA GLN A 179 -11.11 6.07 -8.73
C GLN A 179 -10.37 5.18 -9.73
N ILE A 180 -10.05 3.94 -9.33
CA ILE A 180 -9.36 2.97 -10.19
C ILE A 180 -10.19 2.68 -11.45
N HIS A 181 -11.50 2.47 -11.28
CA HIS A 181 -12.40 2.10 -12.38
C HIS A 181 -13.22 3.26 -12.94
N SER A 182 -12.90 4.50 -12.56
CA SER A 182 -13.62 5.71 -12.99
C SER A 182 -15.15 5.66 -12.74
N ASN A 183 -15.60 4.97 -11.69
CA ASN A 183 -17.02 4.96 -11.28
C ASN A 183 -17.36 6.27 -10.56
N THR A 184 -17.67 7.29 -11.34
CA THR A 184 -17.82 8.64 -10.82
C THR A 184 -19.01 8.84 -9.91
N LYS A 185 -20.14 8.19 -10.22
CA LYS A 185 -21.39 8.37 -9.47
C LYS A 185 -21.25 7.83 -8.05
N LEU A 186 -20.73 6.60 -7.94
CA LEU A 186 -20.51 5.97 -6.65
C LEU A 186 -19.35 6.63 -5.89
N GLY A 187 -18.31 7.08 -6.59
CA GLY A 187 -17.21 7.86 -6.00
C GLY A 187 -17.70 9.17 -5.37
N GLU A 188 -18.56 9.94 -6.05
CA GLU A 188 -19.14 11.15 -5.48
C GLU A 188 -19.97 10.86 -4.22
N TYR A 189 -20.79 9.81 -4.25
CA TYR A 189 -21.56 9.36 -3.08
C TYR A 189 -20.66 8.98 -1.91
N ALA A 190 -19.63 8.16 -2.14
CA ALA A 190 -18.68 7.74 -1.12
C ALA A 190 -17.93 8.94 -0.52
N ALA A 191 -17.49 9.89 -1.35
CA ALA A 191 -16.83 11.10 -0.88
C ALA A 191 -17.75 11.97 -0.02
N GLN A 192 -19.03 12.14 -0.41
CA GLN A 192 -20.01 12.86 0.40
C GLN A 192 -20.20 12.21 1.78
N LYS A 193 -20.23 10.87 1.83
CA LYS A 193 -20.29 10.13 3.10
C LYS A 193 -19.06 10.37 3.97
N VAL A 194 -17.85 10.38 3.41
CA VAL A 194 -16.65 10.72 4.19
C VAL A 194 -16.72 12.15 4.71
N LEU A 195 -17.08 13.12 3.86
CA LEU A 195 -17.15 14.53 4.27
C LEU A 195 -18.22 14.80 5.33
N ALA A 196 -19.31 14.03 5.33
CA ALA A 196 -20.32 14.08 6.37
C ALA A 196 -19.80 13.57 7.73
N LEU A 197 -18.93 12.55 7.72
CA LEU A 197 -18.33 11.98 8.93
C LEU A 197 -17.12 12.79 9.43
N GLU A 198 -16.29 13.29 8.51
CA GLU A 198 -15.07 14.04 8.82
C GLU A 198 -14.92 15.24 7.87
N PRO A 199 -15.56 16.39 8.18
CA PRO A 199 -15.54 17.58 7.33
C PRO A 199 -14.16 18.22 7.13
N GLY A 200 -13.17 17.82 7.94
CA GLY A 200 -11.79 18.32 7.90
C GLY A 200 -10.81 17.41 7.15
N ASP A 201 -11.26 16.27 6.62
CA ASP A 201 -10.39 15.31 5.98
C ASP A 201 -9.90 15.78 4.60
N VAL A 202 -8.68 16.31 4.56
CA VAL A 202 -8.02 16.78 3.34
C VAL A 202 -7.97 15.68 2.26
N SER A 203 -7.75 14.42 2.67
CA SER A 203 -7.58 13.32 1.72
C SER A 203 -8.85 13.06 0.91
N SER A 204 -10.03 13.14 1.52
CA SER A 204 -11.31 12.99 0.83
C SER A 204 -11.61 14.10 -0.16
N TYR A 205 -11.31 15.34 0.19
CA TYR A 205 -11.42 16.45 -0.77
C TYR A 205 -10.49 16.27 -1.97
N VAL A 206 -9.24 15.82 -1.74
CA VAL A 206 -8.31 15.51 -2.83
C VAL A 206 -8.83 14.37 -3.69
N MET A 207 -9.33 13.29 -3.08
CA MET A 207 -9.86 12.14 -3.80
C MET A 207 -11.09 12.52 -4.64
N LEU A 208 -12.00 13.33 -4.10
CA LEU A 208 -13.16 13.84 -4.81
C LEU A 208 -12.76 14.78 -5.97
N SER A 209 -11.81 15.68 -5.73
CA SER A 209 -11.26 16.54 -6.79
C SER A 209 -10.63 15.73 -7.91
N ASN A 210 -9.90 14.65 -7.59
CA ASN A 210 -9.29 13.78 -8.60
C ASN A 210 -10.35 13.01 -9.38
N ALA A 211 -11.40 12.51 -8.72
CA ALA A 211 -12.51 11.83 -9.38
C ALA A 211 -13.25 12.75 -10.37
N HIS A 212 -13.54 13.99 -9.97
CA HIS A 212 -14.13 14.97 -10.89
C HIS A 212 -13.19 15.34 -12.05
N SER A 213 -11.87 15.44 -11.78
CA SER A 213 -10.88 15.71 -12.82
C SER A 213 -10.81 14.59 -13.85
N ALA A 214 -10.79 13.32 -13.41
CA ALA A 214 -10.81 12.15 -14.29
C ALA A 214 -12.09 12.10 -15.15
N ALA A 215 -13.20 12.61 -14.60
CA ALA A 215 -14.48 12.69 -15.29
C ALA A 215 -14.64 13.92 -16.20
N GLY A 216 -13.63 14.79 -16.31
CA GLY A 216 -13.71 16.06 -17.04
C GLY A 216 -14.67 17.10 -16.44
N ARG A 217 -15.16 16.91 -15.21
CA ARG A 217 -16.10 17.82 -14.53
C ARG A 217 -15.36 18.97 -13.83
N TRP A 218 -14.75 19.85 -14.62
CA TRP A 218 -13.92 20.97 -14.12
C TRP A 218 -14.67 21.95 -13.21
N GLN A 219 -15.98 22.12 -13.43
CA GLN A 219 -16.81 22.95 -12.56
C GLN A 219 -16.85 22.39 -11.13
N SER A 220 -17.07 21.09 -10.98
CA SER A 220 -17.05 20.41 -9.68
C SER A 220 -15.66 20.45 -9.04
N VAL A 221 -14.59 20.27 -9.82
CA VAL A 221 -13.21 20.45 -9.34
C VAL A 221 -13.00 21.85 -8.74
N SER A 222 -13.48 22.89 -9.43
CA SER A 222 -13.37 24.27 -8.95
C SER A 222 -14.11 24.48 -7.63
N ILE A 223 -15.32 23.92 -7.49
CA ILE A 223 -16.12 23.98 -6.26
C ILE A 223 -15.37 23.31 -5.10
N VAL A 224 -14.91 22.07 -5.29
CA VAL A 224 -14.17 21.30 -4.26
C VAL A 224 -12.91 22.05 -3.83
N ARG A 225 -12.11 22.56 -4.78
CA ARG A 225 -10.89 23.33 -4.47
C ARG A 225 -11.17 24.68 -3.81
N LYS A 226 -12.32 25.31 -4.10
CA LYS A 226 -12.76 26.54 -3.43
C LYS A 226 -13.15 26.24 -1.99
N GLU A 227 -13.88 25.17 -1.76
CA GLU A 227 -14.27 24.74 -0.42
C GLU A 227 -13.05 24.41 0.46
N MET A 228 -12.08 23.67 -0.08
CA MET A 228 -10.80 23.42 0.60
C MET A 228 -10.10 24.72 1.03
N ARG A 229 -10.09 25.74 0.16
CA ARG A 229 -9.51 27.06 0.45
C ARG A 229 -10.27 27.79 1.56
N ILE A 230 -11.60 27.80 1.51
CA ILE A 230 -12.45 28.44 2.53
C ILE A 230 -12.24 27.77 3.89
N LYS A 231 -12.12 26.44 3.92
CA LYS A 231 -11.88 25.66 5.14
C LYS A 231 -10.42 25.65 5.61
N GLY A 232 -9.51 26.33 4.89
CA GLY A 232 -8.08 26.36 5.23
C GLY A 232 -7.36 25.00 5.10
N LEU A 233 -7.94 24.05 4.35
CA LEU A 233 -7.38 22.71 4.17
C LEU A 233 -6.16 22.77 3.25
N LYS A 234 -5.00 22.38 3.78
CA LYS A 234 -3.74 22.34 3.03
C LYS A 234 -3.42 20.92 2.61
N THR A 235 -3.27 20.70 1.30
CA THR A 235 -2.74 19.42 0.78
C THR A 235 -1.26 19.31 1.14
N VAL A 236 -0.84 18.16 1.65
CA VAL A 236 0.58 17.85 1.76
C VAL A 236 1.07 17.58 0.32
N PRO A 237 2.01 18.36 -0.21
CA PRO A 237 2.52 18.12 -1.56
C PRO A 237 3.21 16.75 -1.60
N GLY A 238 3.09 16.07 -2.75
CA GLY A 238 3.82 14.82 -2.98
C GLY A 238 5.31 15.05 -2.78
N CYS A 239 5.99 14.11 -2.13
CA CYS A 239 7.43 14.15 -1.97
C CYS A 239 8.03 12.80 -2.31
N SER A 240 9.14 12.82 -3.01
CA SER A 240 10.05 11.69 -3.16
C SER A 240 11.41 12.08 -2.59
N TRP A 241 12.26 11.11 -2.30
CA TRP A 241 13.62 11.39 -1.87
C TRP A 241 14.56 10.30 -2.36
N ILE A 242 15.81 10.68 -2.55
CA ILE A 242 16.91 9.76 -2.83
C ILE A 242 18.01 9.98 -1.80
N GLU A 243 18.74 8.92 -1.46
CA GLU A 243 19.89 9.00 -0.57
C GLU A 243 21.17 8.76 -1.38
N ILE A 244 22.05 9.75 -1.44
CA ILE A 244 23.34 9.67 -2.13
C ILE A 244 24.44 9.96 -1.11
N LYS A 245 25.34 9.01 -0.88
CA LYS A 245 26.48 9.16 0.05
C LYS A 245 26.05 9.72 1.42
N CYS A 246 25.01 9.13 2.00
CA CYS A 246 24.43 9.52 3.30
C CYS A 246 23.79 10.93 3.34
N LYS A 247 23.54 11.55 2.19
CA LYS A 247 22.78 12.80 2.08
C LYS A 247 21.41 12.51 1.48
N ILE A 248 20.35 12.89 2.18
CA ILE A 248 18.98 12.79 1.69
C ILE A 248 18.67 14.01 0.83
N HIS A 249 18.29 13.76 -0.41
CA HIS A 249 17.80 14.75 -1.36
C HIS A 249 16.29 14.57 -1.50
N VAL A 250 15.53 15.52 -0.99
CA VAL A 250 14.07 15.52 -1.05
C VAL A 250 13.62 16.33 -2.26
N PHE A 251 12.64 15.79 -2.98
CA PHE A 251 11.99 16.42 -4.12
C PHE A 251 10.51 16.57 -3.82
N VAL A 252 10.05 17.80 -3.64
CA VAL A 252 8.64 18.09 -3.39
C VAL A 252 7.96 18.52 -4.69
N THR A 253 6.75 18.03 -4.96
CA THR A 253 5.97 18.40 -6.16
C THR A 253 5.76 19.91 -6.21
N GLY A 254 6.19 20.54 -7.31
CA GLY A 254 6.10 21.99 -7.51
C GLY A 254 7.24 22.80 -6.90
N GLU A 255 8.21 22.15 -6.26
CA GLU A 255 9.39 22.80 -5.71
C GLU A 255 10.32 23.27 -6.83
N LYS A 256 10.65 24.56 -6.83
CA LYS A 256 11.53 25.18 -7.83
C LYS A 256 12.94 25.46 -7.32
N ARG A 257 13.23 25.13 -6.06
CA ARG A 257 14.38 25.62 -5.28
C ARG A 257 15.36 24.51 -4.89
N HIS A 258 15.52 23.48 -5.73
CA HIS A 258 16.57 22.49 -5.50
C HIS A 258 17.94 23.07 -5.90
N ALA A 259 18.97 22.90 -5.06
CA ALA A 259 20.29 23.49 -5.27
C ALA A 259 20.95 23.06 -6.60
N HIS A 260 20.73 21.80 -6.99
CA HIS A 260 21.24 21.23 -8.25
C HIS A 260 20.20 21.21 -9.37
N LYS A 261 19.25 22.14 -9.33
CA LYS A 261 18.17 22.17 -10.30
C LYS A 261 18.70 22.28 -11.75
N PRO A 262 19.60 23.22 -12.08
CA PRO A 262 20.10 23.36 -13.45
C PRO A 262 20.70 22.06 -14.01
N GLU A 263 21.55 21.40 -13.23
CA GLU A 263 22.26 20.19 -13.63
C GLU A 263 21.30 19.00 -13.81
N ILE A 264 20.29 18.88 -12.93
CA ILE A 264 19.25 17.86 -13.06
C ILE A 264 18.46 18.07 -14.35
N TYR A 265 18.06 19.31 -14.67
CA TYR A 265 17.30 19.60 -15.88
C TYR A 265 18.13 19.43 -17.16
N GLU A 266 19.42 19.82 -17.16
CA GLU A 266 20.32 19.54 -18.29
C GLU A 266 20.48 18.04 -18.54
N LEU A 267 20.66 17.25 -17.46
CA LEU A 267 20.78 15.80 -17.57
C LEU A 267 19.46 15.16 -18.06
N LEU A 268 18.31 15.66 -17.58
CA LEU A 268 17.00 15.20 -18.03
C LEU A 268 16.79 15.50 -19.53
N ASP A 269 17.14 16.69 -19.98
CA ASP A 269 17.09 17.10 -21.38
C ASP A 269 18.04 16.26 -22.24
N TYR A 270 19.24 15.96 -21.75
CA TYR A 270 20.17 15.06 -22.41
C TYR A 270 19.56 13.67 -22.59
N PHE A 271 18.96 13.10 -21.54
CA PHE A 271 18.30 11.80 -21.61
C PHE A 271 17.05 11.80 -22.49
N LEU A 272 16.25 12.86 -22.51
CA LEU A 272 15.09 12.96 -23.40
C LEU A 272 15.53 13.01 -24.87
N LYS A 273 16.61 13.74 -25.18
CA LYS A 273 17.15 13.85 -26.54
C LYS A 273 17.82 12.57 -27.05
N HIS A 274 18.40 11.76 -26.15
CA HIS A 274 19.17 10.56 -26.54
C HIS A 274 18.47 9.23 -26.20
N GLY A 275 17.51 9.21 -25.27
CA GLY A 275 16.73 8.04 -24.87
C GLY A 275 15.55 7.73 -25.78
N MET A 276 15.09 8.70 -26.59
CA MET A 276 14.11 8.43 -27.65
C MET A 276 14.71 7.70 -28.86
N LYS A 277 16.04 7.60 -28.96
CA LYS A 277 16.70 6.85 -30.05
C LYS A 277 16.74 5.33 -29.82
N SER A 278 16.35 4.83 -28.65
CA SER A 278 16.39 3.39 -28.33
C SER A 278 15.03 2.67 -28.38
N GLN A 279 13.97 3.33 -28.86
CA GLN A 279 12.65 2.68 -29.08
C GLN A 279 12.24 2.54 -30.54
N GLU A 280 12.99 3.09 -31.50
CA GLU A 280 12.73 2.94 -32.94
C GLU A 280 13.64 1.91 -33.64
N ALA A 281 14.51 1.22 -32.91
CA ALA A 281 15.44 0.24 -33.50
C ALA A 281 14.96 -1.23 -33.46
N ASP A 282 13.80 -1.53 -32.88
CA ASP A 282 13.24 -2.90 -32.82
C ASP A 282 12.02 -3.13 -33.73
N PHE A 283 11.78 -2.23 -34.70
CA PHE A 283 10.80 -2.44 -35.77
C PHE A 283 11.39 -2.06 -37.15
N LEU A 284 12.40 -2.80 -37.58
CA LEU A 284 12.72 -3.00 -39.00
C LEU A 284 12.99 -4.47 -39.25
#